data_AF-A0A9D1Y963-F1
#
_entry.id   AF-A0A9D1Y963-F1
#
_cell.length_a   1.000
_cell.length_b   1.000
_cell.length_c   1.000
_cell.angle_alpha   90.00
_cell.angle_beta   90.00
_cell.angle_gamma   90.00
#
_symmetry.space_group_name_H-M   'P 1'
#
loop_
_entity.id
_entity.type
_entity.pdbx_description
1 polymer ?
#
loop_
_entity_poly.entity_id
_entity_poly.type
_entity_poly.pdbx_seq_one_letter_code
_entity_poly.pdbx_strand_id
1 'polypeptide(L)'
;MRPREFVAFCMERYYQAVWAAGYLQFNPWPLLPSTVTEADLDREEQKLGISFPPLFRAFLSTYFHRFGTDTHALVPDQPPDGPFSGLESVFQPVLARHSYLPFAYDECSDLLVCLDVQSLTGDADGPVVGIGLEYLESLPESAISRDTLEAHCEPISPT
;
A
#
# COMPACT_ATOMS: atom_id res chain seq x y z
N MET A 1 13.63 -4.79 -4.29
CA MET A 1 12.97 -4.11 -5.43
C MET A 1 13.55 -2.70 -5.51
N ARG A 2 13.76 -2.11 -6.69
CA ARG A 2 14.18 -0.69 -6.82
C ARG A 2 12.96 0.24 -6.79
N PRO A 3 13.08 1.54 -6.45
CA PRO A 3 11.91 2.44 -6.34
C PRO A 3 11.08 2.52 -7.63
N ARG A 4 11.75 2.45 -8.80
CA ARG A 4 11.08 2.38 -10.11
C ARG A 4 10.34 1.07 -10.35
N GLU A 5 10.78 -0.04 -9.77
CA GLU A 5 10.16 -1.35 -9.91
C GLU A 5 8.92 -1.47 -9.00
N PHE A 6 8.91 -0.81 -7.85
CA PHE A 6 7.74 -0.73 -6.97
C PHE A 6 6.62 0.13 -7.58
N VAL A 7 6.98 1.31 -8.10
CA VAL A 7 6.03 2.14 -8.86
C VAL A 7 5.56 1.42 -10.12
N ALA A 8 6.45 0.72 -10.83
CA ALA A 8 6.08 -0.10 -11.97
C ALA A 8 5.16 -1.26 -11.57
N PHE A 9 5.34 -1.89 -10.40
CA PHE A 9 4.43 -2.92 -9.87
C PHE A 9 3.02 -2.39 -9.63
N CYS A 10 2.89 -1.25 -8.94
CA CYS A 10 1.60 -0.59 -8.70
C CYS A 10 0.93 -0.20 -10.02
N MET A 11 1.72 0.34 -10.96
CA MET A 11 1.25 0.73 -12.29
C MET A 11 0.88 -0.49 -13.15
N GLU A 12 1.69 -1.54 -13.20
CA GLU A 12 1.52 -2.72 -14.06
C GLU A 12 0.26 -3.51 -13.70
N ARG A 13 -0.01 -3.68 -12.40
CA ARG A 13 -1.24 -4.33 -11.94
C ARG A 13 -2.49 -3.50 -12.27
N TYR A 14 -2.41 -2.18 -12.09
CA TYR A 14 -3.45 -1.25 -12.55
C TYR A 14 -3.63 -1.33 -14.08
N TYR A 15 -2.54 -1.35 -14.85
CA TYR A 15 -2.56 -1.44 -16.31
C TYR A 15 -3.16 -2.75 -16.82
N GLN A 16 -2.82 -3.90 -16.22
CA GLN A 16 -3.35 -5.19 -16.66
C GLN A 16 -4.86 -5.32 -16.39
N ALA A 17 -5.31 -4.87 -15.22
CA ALA A 17 -6.75 -4.88 -14.87
C ALA A 17 -7.56 -3.96 -15.80
N VAL A 18 -7.04 -2.77 -16.10
CA VAL A 18 -7.77 -1.75 -16.86
C VAL A 18 -7.70 -1.98 -18.39
N TRP A 19 -6.59 -2.54 -18.90
CA TRP A 19 -6.45 -2.89 -20.33
C TRP A 19 -7.36 -4.07 -20.72
N ALA A 20 -7.48 -5.08 -19.85
CA ALA A 20 -8.34 -6.24 -20.08
C ALA A 20 -9.83 -5.86 -20.15
N ALA A 21 -10.24 -4.81 -19.44
CA ALA A 21 -11.62 -4.37 -19.36
C ALA A 21 -12.03 -3.37 -20.47
N GLY A 22 -11.08 -2.89 -21.29
CA GLY A 22 -11.37 -2.04 -22.45
C GLY A 22 -11.84 -0.61 -22.13
N TYR A 23 -11.63 -0.13 -20.90
CA TYR A 23 -12.29 1.08 -20.37
C TYR A 23 -11.50 2.39 -20.47
N LEU A 24 -10.24 2.45 -20.92
CA LEU A 24 -9.52 3.74 -20.95
C LEU A 24 -9.06 4.19 -22.34
N GLN A 25 -9.66 5.30 -22.78
CA GLN A 25 -8.93 6.32 -23.51
C GLN A 25 -7.93 6.96 -22.52
N PHE A 26 -6.64 6.67 -22.72
CA PHE A 26 -5.55 7.10 -21.86
C PHE A 26 -5.54 8.62 -21.67
N ASN A 27 -5.74 9.08 -20.44
CA ASN A 27 -5.49 10.47 -20.08
C ASN A 27 -4.16 10.50 -19.32
N PRO A 28 -3.02 10.85 -19.96
CA PRO A 28 -1.73 10.95 -19.28
C PRO A 28 -1.81 12.08 -18.27
N TRP A 29 -2.17 11.75 -17.04
CA TRP A 29 -2.12 12.71 -15.96
C TRP A 29 -0.65 13.10 -15.75
N PRO A 30 -0.31 14.40 -15.76
CA PRO A 30 1.08 14.81 -15.54
C PRO A 30 1.53 14.37 -14.15
N LEU A 31 2.76 13.86 -14.06
CA LEU A 31 3.39 13.57 -12.77
C LEU A 31 3.57 14.88 -12.01
N LEU A 32 2.77 15.07 -10.95
CA LEU A 32 2.85 16.26 -10.11
C LEU A 32 3.86 15.98 -8.99
N PRO A 33 4.95 16.75 -8.88
CA PRO A 33 5.92 16.59 -7.79
C PRO A 33 5.22 16.66 -6.43
N SER A 34 5.54 15.72 -5.56
CA SER A 34 5.05 15.74 -4.19
C SER A 34 5.69 16.87 -3.40
N THR A 35 4.93 17.48 -2.49
CA THR A 35 5.47 18.43 -1.51
C THR A 35 5.66 17.78 -0.13
N VAL A 36 5.44 16.47 -0.01
CA VAL A 36 5.65 15.72 1.23
C VAL A 36 7.11 15.77 1.62
N THR A 37 7.38 16.26 2.83
CA THR A 37 8.73 16.35 3.38
C THR A 37 9.06 15.17 4.28
N GLU A 38 10.34 14.96 4.58
CA GLU A 38 10.77 13.98 5.60
C GLU A 38 10.09 14.22 6.96
N ALA A 39 9.90 15.49 7.34
CA ALA A 39 9.23 15.83 8.60
C ALA A 39 7.72 15.48 8.60
N ASP A 40 7.08 15.46 7.43
CA ASP A 40 5.70 15.00 7.30
C ASP A 40 5.61 13.48 7.38
N LEU A 41 6.57 12.77 6.76
CA LEU A 41 6.68 11.31 6.88
C LEU A 41 6.91 10.88 8.33
N ASP A 42 7.86 11.53 9.03
CA ASP A 42 8.14 11.22 10.44
C ASP A 42 6.90 11.45 11.33
N ARG A 43 6.12 12.50 11.05
CA ARG A 43 4.88 12.78 11.77
C ARG A 43 3.83 11.70 11.50
N GLU A 44 3.71 11.26 10.26
CA GLU A 44 2.75 10.22 9.88
C GLU A 44 3.14 8.85 10.47
N GLU A 45 4.43 8.47 10.45
CA GLU A 45 4.94 7.27 11.11
C GLU A 45 4.64 7.28 12.62
N GLN A 46 4.83 8.42 13.28
CA GLN A 46 4.49 8.59 14.71
C GLN A 46 2.99 8.44 14.95
N LYS A 47 2.16 9.02 14.08
CA LYS A 47 0.70 8.94 14.16
C LYS A 47 0.20 7.50 13.95
N LEU A 48 0.75 6.79 12.98
CA LEU A 48 0.36 5.41 12.65
C LEU A 48 1.04 4.37 13.56
N GLY A 49 2.11 4.74 14.27
CA GLY A 49 2.83 3.83 15.16
C GLY A 49 3.63 2.75 14.44
N ILE A 50 4.05 3.02 13.20
CA ILE A 50 4.81 2.09 12.35
C ILE A 50 5.82 2.87 11.50
N SER A 51 7.01 2.29 11.33
CA SER A 51 8.06 2.86 10.49
C SER A 51 7.84 2.51 9.03
N PHE A 52 8.01 3.48 8.15
CA PHE A 52 7.91 3.31 6.71
C PHE A 52 9.26 2.83 6.14
N PRO A 53 9.26 1.77 5.32
CA PRO A 53 10.45 1.37 4.58
C PRO A 53 10.96 2.51 3.68
N PRO A 54 12.29 2.60 3.42
CA PRO A 54 12.86 3.68 2.61
C PRO A 54 12.21 3.87 1.24
N LEU A 55 11.81 2.79 0.55
CA LEU A 55 11.17 2.92 -0.76
C LEU A 55 9.71 3.36 -0.66
N PHE A 56 9.03 3.01 0.42
CA PHE A 56 7.69 3.54 0.69
C PHE A 56 7.74 5.04 1.01
N ARG A 57 8.76 5.50 1.77
CA ARG A 57 9.04 6.93 1.96
C ARG A 57 9.32 7.64 0.63
N ALA A 58 10.16 7.05 -0.22
CA ALA A 58 10.45 7.59 -1.55
C ALA A 58 9.18 7.65 -2.43
N PHE A 59 8.33 6.62 -2.38
CA PHE A 59 7.07 6.56 -3.11
C PHE A 59 6.17 7.75 -2.75
N LEU A 60 5.95 8.01 -1.46
CA LEU A 60 5.09 9.10 -0.97
C LEU A 60 5.68 10.51 -1.20
N SER A 61 7.01 10.64 -1.25
CA SER A 61 7.71 11.94 -1.34
C SER A 61 8.13 12.33 -2.76
N THR A 62 8.00 11.46 -3.77
CA THR A 62 8.43 11.79 -5.14
C THR A 62 7.33 12.48 -5.94
N TYR A 63 6.15 11.86 -6.04
CA TYR A 63 5.03 12.38 -6.84
C TYR A 63 3.71 12.15 -6.12
N PHE A 64 2.81 13.13 -6.22
CA PHE A 64 1.40 12.86 -5.95
C PHE A 64 0.88 11.90 -7.02
N HIS A 65 0.24 10.82 -6.57
CA HIS A 65 -0.33 9.82 -7.44
C HIS A 65 -1.85 9.86 -7.40
N ARG A 66 -2.43 9.63 -8.57
CA ARG A 66 -3.86 9.44 -8.76
C ARG A 66 -4.04 8.24 -9.66
N PHE A 67 -4.40 7.11 -9.07
CA PHE A 67 -4.66 5.87 -9.82
C PHE A 67 -6.13 5.77 -10.25
N GLY A 68 -6.97 6.74 -9.89
CA GLY A 68 -8.29 6.95 -10.50
C GLY A 68 -9.42 6.21 -9.80
N THR A 69 -10.64 6.64 -10.09
CA THR A 69 -11.89 6.26 -9.39
C THR A 69 -12.59 5.04 -9.98
N ASP A 70 -12.02 4.41 -11.01
CA ASP A 70 -12.63 3.27 -11.69
C ASP A 70 -12.29 1.98 -10.93
N THR A 71 -12.95 1.80 -9.78
CA THR A 71 -13.28 0.59 -8.96
C THR A 71 -12.27 -0.55 -8.79
N HIS A 72 -11.02 -0.43 -9.26
CA HIS A 72 -10.03 -1.52 -9.18
C HIS A 72 -8.60 -1.00 -8.93
N ALA A 73 -8.45 0.24 -8.48
CA ALA A 73 -7.15 0.80 -8.15
C ALA A 73 -6.64 0.17 -6.84
N LEU A 74 -5.66 -0.71 -6.96
CA LEU A 74 -5.00 -1.37 -5.81
C LEU A 74 -4.44 -0.35 -4.81
N VAL A 75 -3.87 0.76 -5.29
CA VAL A 75 -3.21 1.76 -4.46
C VAL A 75 -4.10 3.01 -4.34
N PRO A 76 -4.42 3.47 -3.11
CA PRO A 76 -5.20 4.68 -2.86
C PRO A 76 -4.57 5.93 -3.49
N ASP A 77 -5.40 6.94 -3.74
CA ASP A 77 -4.94 8.24 -4.23
C ASP A 77 -4.15 9.02 -3.15
N GLN A 78 -3.20 9.85 -3.62
CA GLN A 78 -2.40 10.75 -2.79
C GLN A 78 -2.61 12.21 -3.21
N PRO A 79 -3.71 12.85 -2.80
CA PRO A 79 -4.04 14.21 -3.23
C PRO A 79 -3.13 15.26 -2.55
N PRO A 80 -2.83 16.39 -3.20
CA PRO A 80 -2.01 17.46 -2.60
C PRO A 80 -2.56 18.04 -1.29
N ASP A 81 -3.89 18.16 -1.17
CA ASP A 81 -4.56 18.73 0.01
C ASP A 81 -4.72 17.75 1.17
N GLY A 82 -4.24 16.51 1.01
CA GLY A 82 -4.36 15.43 1.98
C GLY A 82 -3.45 14.27 1.61
N PRO A 83 -2.11 14.45 1.64
CA PRO A 83 -1.16 13.52 1.05
C PRO A 83 -1.13 12.13 1.70
N PHE A 84 -1.78 11.94 2.84
CA PHE A 84 -1.86 10.64 3.52
C PHE A 84 -3.30 10.11 3.61
N SER A 85 -4.31 10.85 3.10
CA SER A 85 -5.71 10.47 3.28
C SER A 85 -6.05 9.11 2.68
N GLY A 86 -5.44 8.76 1.54
CA GLY A 86 -5.59 7.44 0.94
C GLY A 86 -4.99 6.33 1.81
N LEU A 87 -3.76 6.52 2.30
CA LEU A 87 -3.11 5.59 3.23
C LEU A 87 -3.93 5.41 4.52
N GLU A 88 -4.42 6.51 5.10
CA GLU A 88 -5.24 6.51 6.30
C GLU A 88 -6.54 5.73 6.12
N SER A 89 -7.12 5.77 4.91
CA SER A 89 -8.37 5.07 4.61
C SER A 89 -8.25 3.54 4.61
N VAL A 90 -7.07 3.00 4.28
CA VAL A 90 -6.79 1.55 4.28
C VAL A 90 -6.06 1.09 5.53
N PHE A 91 -5.67 2.02 6.40
CA PHE A 91 -4.86 1.71 7.57
C PHE A 91 -5.65 0.92 8.62
N GLN A 92 -5.04 -0.17 9.08
CA GLN A 92 -5.56 -1.00 10.16
C GLN A 92 -4.55 -1.02 11.32
N PRO A 93 -4.85 -0.39 12.48
CA PRO A 93 -3.92 -0.30 13.61
C PRO A 93 -3.47 -1.67 14.12
N VAL A 94 -4.32 -2.69 14.03
CA VAL A 94 -4.00 -4.05 14.47
C VAL A 94 -2.88 -4.66 13.62
N LEU A 95 -2.88 -4.43 12.30
CA LEU A 95 -1.83 -4.92 11.40
C LEU A 95 -0.50 -4.22 11.69
N ALA A 96 -0.54 -2.90 11.92
CA ALA A 96 0.65 -2.11 12.23
C ALA A 96 1.35 -2.57 13.52
N ARG A 97 0.59 -2.93 14.57
CA ARG A 97 1.13 -3.50 15.82
C ARG A 97 1.86 -4.81 15.62
N HIS A 98 1.53 -5.54 14.57
CA HIS A 98 2.19 -6.78 14.17
C HIS A 98 3.18 -6.58 13.02
N SER A 99 3.61 -5.33 12.77
CA SER A 99 4.61 -4.96 11.75
C SER A 99 4.20 -5.30 10.32
N TYR A 100 2.91 -5.19 10.02
CA TYR A 100 2.38 -5.13 8.66
C TYR A 100 1.86 -3.72 8.41
N LEU A 101 2.40 -3.02 7.39
CA LEU A 101 1.96 -1.70 6.98
C LEU A 101 0.95 -1.83 5.84
N PRO A 102 -0.36 -1.64 6.09
CA PRO A 102 -1.36 -1.63 5.03
C PRO A 102 -1.19 -0.37 4.20
N PHE A 103 -1.12 -0.50 2.88
CA PHE A 103 -0.98 0.64 1.99
C PHE A 103 -1.92 0.59 0.78
N ALA A 104 -2.65 -0.51 0.62
CA ALA A 104 -3.47 -0.79 -0.54
C ALA A 104 -4.61 -1.75 -0.19
N TYR A 105 -5.67 -1.73 -0.99
CA TYR A 105 -6.80 -2.65 -0.88
C TYR A 105 -7.18 -3.15 -2.27
N ASP A 106 -7.18 -4.46 -2.45
CA ASP A 106 -7.59 -5.12 -3.69
C ASP A 106 -9.06 -5.51 -3.60
N GLU A 107 -9.92 -4.69 -4.21
CA GLU A 107 -11.37 -4.95 -4.28
C GLU A 107 -11.72 -6.25 -5.03
N CYS A 108 -10.86 -6.73 -5.94
CA CYS A 108 -11.13 -7.94 -6.71
C CYS A 108 -10.93 -9.21 -5.86
N SER A 109 -9.95 -9.20 -4.96
CA SER A 109 -9.61 -10.34 -4.11
C SER A 109 -9.98 -10.15 -2.63
N ASP A 110 -10.56 -9.00 -2.26
CA ASP A 110 -10.88 -8.65 -0.87
C ASP A 110 -9.66 -8.69 0.07
N LEU A 111 -8.49 -8.25 -0.45
CA LEU A 111 -7.23 -8.31 0.29
C LEU A 111 -6.75 -6.92 0.69
N LEU A 112 -6.44 -6.75 1.97
CA LEU A 112 -5.58 -5.67 2.43
C LEU A 112 -4.14 -5.98 2.04
N VAL A 113 -3.57 -5.14 1.18
CA VAL A 113 -2.19 -5.28 0.72
C VAL A 113 -1.27 -4.53 1.68
N CYS A 114 -0.32 -5.27 2.23
CA CYS A 114 0.57 -4.83 3.29
C CYS A 114 2.04 -5.02 2.91
N LEU A 115 2.90 -4.14 3.41
CA LEU A 115 4.35 -4.37 3.49
C LEU A 115 4.64 -5.05 4.84
N ASP A 116 5.32 -6.20 4.83
CA ASP A 116 5.86 -6.80 6.05
C ASP A 116 7.14 -6.07 6.46
N VAL A 117 7.01 -5.08 7.35
CA VAL A 117 8.14 -4.23 7.77
C VAL A 117 9.07 -4.91 8.77
N GLN A 118 8.68 -6.03 9.39
CA GLN A 118 9.59 -6.75 10.29
C GLN A 118 10.62 -7.56 9.50
N SER A 119 10.25 -8.05 8.32
CA SER A 119 11.12 -8.84 7.44
C SER A 119 12.08 -7.98 6.60
N LEU A 120 12.21 -6.68 6.90
CA LEU A 120 13.18 -5.79 6.28
C LEU A 120 14.60 -6.34 6.51
N THR A 121 15.30 -6.67 5.43
CA THR A 121 16.70 -7.10 5.48
C THR A 121 17.57 -6.10 4.72
N GLY A 122 18.34 -5.29 5.46
CA GLY A 122 19.20 -4.25 4.87
C GLY A 122 18.38 -3.17 4.13
N ASP A 123 18.74 -2.88 2.88
CA ASP A 123 18.07 -1.89 2.03
C ASP A 123 16.86 -2.46 1.25
N ALA A 124 16.45 -3.71 1.54
CA ALA A 124 15.32 -4.34 0.87
C ALA A 124 14.01 -3.96 1.57
N ASP A 125 13.00 -3.57 0.77
CA ASP A 125 11.62 -3.59 1.26
C ASP A 125 11.23 -5.02 1.59
N GLY A 126 10.50 -5.19 2.69
CA GLY A 126 9.94 -6.46 3.07
C GLY A 126 8.95 -6.97 2.01
N PRO A 127 8.56 -8.25 2.09
CA PRO A 127 7.61 -8.81 1.15
C PRO A 127 6.29 -8.04 1.18
N VAL A 128 5.69 -7.86 -0.01
CA VAL A 128 4.31 -7.41 -0.14
C VAL A 128 3.41 -8.63 0.01
N VAL A 129 2.49 -8.56 0.95
CA VAL A 129 1.54 -9.64 1.27
C VAL A 129 0.11 -9.12 1.26
N GLY A 130 -0.83 -9.98 0.94
CA GLY A 130 -2.26 -9.74 1.06
C GLY A 130 -2.81 -10.46 2.28
N ILE A 131 -3.69 -9.80 3.01
CA ILE A 131 -4.41 -10.38 4.14
C ILE A 131 -5.90 -10.17 3.88
N GLY A 132 -6.68 -11.24 3.91
CA GLY A 132 -8.13 -11.16 3.67
C GLY A 132 -8.83 -10.27 4.69
N LEU A 133 -9.61 -9.29 4.21
CA LEU A 133 -10.33 -8.37 5.08
C LEU A 133 -11.42 -9.12 5.87
N GLU A 134 -12.21 -9.97 5.21
CA GLU A 134 -13.18 -10.83 5.88
C GLU A 134 -12.56 -11.68 7.00
N TYR A 135 -11.37 -12.26 6.76
CA TYR A 135 -10.67 -13.04 7.78
C TYR A 135 -10.29 -12.17 8.98
N LEU A 136 -9.69 -11.00 8.73
CA LEU A 136 -9.27 -10.08 9.77
C LEU A 136 -10.45 -9.63 10.63
N GLU A 137 -11.58 -9.30 10.01
CA GLU A 137 -12.82 -8.87 10.68
C GLU A 137 -13.51 -10.00 11.47
N SER A 138 -13.28 -11.26 11.08
CA SER A 138 -13.86 -12.42 11.76
C SER A 138 -13.19 -12.73 13.11
N LEU A 139 -11.97 -12.24 13.34
CA LEU A 139 -11.20 -12.52 14.53
C LEU A 139 -11.45 -11.48 15.63
N PRO A 140 -11.60 -11.91 16.90
CA PRO A 140 -11.48 -10.96 17.99
C PRO A 140 -10.05 -10.41 18.05
N GLU A 141 -9.89 -9.13 18.33
CA GLU A 141 -8.58 -8.46 18.38
C GLU A 141 -7.56 -9.17 19.30
N SER A 142 -8.04 -9.79 20.40
CA SER A 142 -7.21 -10.56 21.32
C SER A 142 -6.67 -11.88 20.77
N ALA A 143 -7.25 -12.40 19.70
CA ALA A 143 -6.78 -13.59 18.99
C ALA A 143 -5.83 -13.25 17.83
N ILE A 144 -5.72 -11.97 17.47
CA ILE A 144 -4.81 -11.53 16.42
C ILE A 144 -3.39 -11.54 16.98
N SER A 145 -2.57 -12.37 16.37
CA SER A 145 -1.14 -12.48 16.61
C SER A 145 -0.41 -12.47 15.27
N ARG A 146 0.90 -12.23 15.29
CA ARG A 146 1.68 -12.27 14.06
C ARG A 146 1.63 -13.65 13.39
N ASP A 147 1.76 -14.73 14.16
CA ASP A 147 1.72 -16.10 13.63
C ASP A 147 0.38 -16.42 12.95
N THR A 148 -0.74 -15.97 13.53
CA THR A 148 -2.08 -16.17 12.93
C THR A 148 -2.24 -15.38 11.64
N LEU A 149 -1.71 -14.15 11.59
CA LEU A 149 -1.73 -13.33 10.38
C LEU A 149 -0.85 -13.95 9.30
N GLU A 150 0.39 -14.34 9.62
CA GLU A 150 1.34 -14.93 8.67
C GLU A 150 0.81 -16.22 8.02
N ALA A 151 0.08 -17.05 8.78
CA ALA A 151 -0.56 -18.25 8.25
C ALA A 151 -1.66 -17.97 7.20
N HIS A 152 -2.17 -16.74 7.14
CA HIS A 152 -3.20 -16.28 6.20
C HIS A 152 -2.69 -15.15 5.28
N CYS A 153 -1.39 -14.88 5.30
CA CYS A 153 -0.76 -13.98 4.35
C CYS A 153 -0.57 -14.67 3.01
N GLU A 154 -0.98 -13.99 1.94
CA GLU A 154 -0.75 -14.43 0.57
C GLU A 154 0.34 -13.56 -0.06
N PRO A 155 1.39 -14.13 -0.68
CA PRO A 155 2.40 -13.32 -1.34
C PRO A 155 1.81 -12.62 -2.56
N ILE A 156 1.85 -11.30 -2.58
CA ILE A 156 1.46 -10.51 -3.76
C ILE A 156 2.69 -10.35 -4.64
N SER A 157 3.01 -11.41 -5.39
CA SER A 157 4.17 -11.37 -6.30
C SER A 157 3.91 -10.43 -7.48
N PRO A 158 4.90 -9.65 -7.96
CA PRO A 158 4.92 -9.26 -9.35
C PRO A 158 5.03 -10.55 -10.20
N THR A 159 4.14 -10.74 -11.16
CA THR A 159 4.30 -11.70 -12.26
C THR A 159 4.91 -10.99 -13.45
#